data_AF-A0A7C1AY77-F1
#
_entry.id   AF-A0A7C1AY77-F1
#
_cell.length_a   1.000
_cell.length_b   1.000
_cell.length_c   1.000
_cell.angle_alpha   90.00
_cell.angle_beta   90.00
_cell.angle_gamma   90.00
#
_symmetry.space_group_name_H-M   'P 1'
#
loop_
_entity.id
_entity.type
_entity.pdbx_description
1 polymer ?
#
loop_
_entity_poly.entity_id
_entity_poly.type
_entity_poly.pdbx_seq_one_letter_code
_entity_poly.pdbx_strand_id
1 'polypeptide(L)'
;MTRGRSFILGSLTLIWCMNMLATPAAAAEFESYTNPNSVNCLAADGDYVWAGTAGGLVRISRRNLSYRVFRTTDGLPCNFIKSLWRADEGTLWIGTIGAGLVRFDGRYFWWAARPKVLGSNWV
;
A
#
# COMPACT_ATOMS: atom_id res chain seq x y z
N MET A 1 -66.10 -14.87 26.72
CA MET A 1 -65.58 -15.19 25.38
C MET A 1 -64.86 -13.98 24.81
N THR A 2 -63.70 -14.23 24.23
CA THR A 2 -62.51 -13.38 24.10
C THR A 2 -62.56 -12.39 22.93
N ARG A 3 -62.04 -11.18 23.16
CA ARG A 3 -61.71 -10.16 22.14
C ARG A 3 -60.60 -10.68 21.21
N GLY A 4 -60.84 -10.69 19.90
CA GLY A 4 -59.84 -10.98 18.87
C GLY A 4 -59.34 -9.69 18.19
N ARG A 5 -58.03 -9.50 18.17
CA ARG A 5 -57.29 -8.27 17.81
C ARG A 5 -57.14 -8.10 16.29
N SER A 6 -57.32 -6.87 15.80
CA SER A 6 -56.96 -6.45 14.45
C SER A 6 -55.44 -6.43 14.25
N PHE A 7 -54.96 -7.06 13.18
CA PHE A 7 -53.55 -7.05 12.77
C PHE A 7 -53.22 -5.76 12.02
N ILE A 8 -52.28 -4.98 12.54
CA ILE A 8 -51.69 -3.82 11.87
C ILE A 8 -50.58 -4.35 10.95
N LEU A 9 -50.84 -4.42 9.65
CA LEU A 9 -49.87 -4.83 8.61
C LEU A 9 -49.22 -3.63 7.89
N GLY A 10 -49.40 -2.41 8.39
CA GLY A 10 -48.93 -1.18 7.73
C GLY A 10 -47.58 -0.63 8.20
N SER A 11 -46.97 -1.17 9.27
CA SER A 11 -45.82 -0.54 9.93
C SER A 11 -44.45 -1.06 9.49
N LEU A 12 -44.35 -2.26 8.89
CA LEU A 12 -43.05 -2.86 8.53
C LEU A 12 -42.50 -2.39 7.17
N THR A 13 -43.35 -2.01 6.22
CA THR A 13 -42.95 -1.48 4.91
C THR A 13 -42.46 -0.03 4.99
N LEU A 14 -43.00 0.77 5.90
CA LEU A 14 -42.53 2.13 6.17
C LEU A 14 -41.15 2.15 6.86
N ILE A 15 -40.90 1.18 7.75
CA ILE A 15 -39.57 1.00 8.36
C ILE A 15 -38.55 0.57 7.30
N TRP A 16 -38.96 -0.25 6.33
CA TRP A 16 -38.10 -0.65 5.22
C TRP A 16 -37.76 0.52 4.28
N CYS A 17 -38.70 1.44 4.02
CA CYS A 17 -38.43 2.65 3.25
C CYS A 17 -37.56 3.68 4.00
N MET A 18 -37.69 3.81 5.33
CA MET A 18 -36.85 4.75 6.10
C MET A 18 -35.39 4.27 6.24
N ASN A 19 -35.11 2.98 6.12
CA ASN A 19 -33.74 2.45 6.11
C ASN A 19 -33.09 2.45 4.72
N MET A 20 -33.85 2.74 3.66
CA MET A 20 -33.34 2.74 2.28
C MET A 20 -32.89 4.13 1.79
N LEU A 21 -33.20 5.18 2.56
CA LEU A 21 -32.95 6.59 2.19
C LEU A 21 -31.70 7.21 2.85
N ALA A 22 -30.94 6.42 3.59
CA ALA A 22 -29.67 6.86 4.18
C ALA A 22 -28.56 5.88 3.80
N THR A 23 -28.28 5.71 2.50
CA THR A 23 -26.88 5.55 2.12
C THR A 23 -26.25 6.92 2.37
N PRO A 24 -25.45 7.11 3.45
CA PRO A 24 -24.54 8.24 3.43
C PRO A 24 -23.77 8.10 2.11
N ALA A 25 -23.77 9.15 1.28
CA ALA A 25 -22.77 9.27 0.24
C ALA A 25 -21.46 9.00 0.95
N ALA A 26 -20.85 7.85 0.69
CA ALA A 26 -19.77 7.31 1.51
C ALA A 26 -18.80 8.45 1.74
N ALA A 27 -18.76 8.95 2.97
CA ALA A 27 -17.79 9.98 3.32
C ALA A 27 -16.46 9.40 2.87
N ALA A 28 -15.67 10.17 2.12
CA ALA A 28 -14.36 9.70 1.70
C ALA A 28 -13.55 9.43 2.98
N GLU A 29 -13.58 8.19 3.45
CA GLU A 29 -12.80 7.76 4.60
C GLU A 29 -11.35 7.70 4.13
N PHE A 30 -10.48 8.35 4.89
CA PHE A 30 -9.05 8.33 4.60
C PHE A 30 -8.51 6.93 4.90
N GLU A 31 -8.36 6.12 3.86
CA GLU A 31 -7.72 4.81 3.95
C GLU A 31 -6.18 4.96 3.92
N SER A 32 -5.49 4.37 4.90
CA SER A 32 -4.04 4.34 4.94
C SER A 32 -3.51 3.09 4.23
N TYR A 33 -2.78 3.29 3.13
CA TYR A 33 -2.18 2.21 2.34
C TYR A 33 -0.72 1.91 2.71
N THR A 34 -0.15 2.65 3.67
CA THR A 34 1.28 2.57 4.03
C THR A 34 1.54 2.08 5.45
N ASN A 35 0.54 2.12 6.33
CA ASN A 35 0.52 1.57 7.71
C ASN A 35 1.71 2.00 8.61
N PRO A 36 1.50 2.64 9.77
CA PRO A 36 1.55 4.11 10.02
C PRO A 36 2.82 4.85 9.55
N ASN A 37 3.61 4.28 8.63
CA ASN A 37 4.89 4.84 8.23
C ASN A 37 4.71 6.04 7.31
N SER A 38 5.45 7.10 7.61
CA SER A 38 5.55 8.29 6.76
C SER A 38 6.02 7.92 5.36
N VAL A 39 5.40 8.52 4.36
CA VAL A 39 5.84 8.42 2.96
C VAL A 39 6.96 9.41 2.74
N ASN A 40 8.13 8.90 2.37
CA ASN A 40 9.32 9.70 2.10
C ASN A 40 9.41 10.11 0.62
N CYS A 41 8.87 9.29 -0.28
CA CYS A 41 8.97 9.50 -1.72
C CYS A 41 7.89 8.72 -2.48
N LEU A 42 7.56 9.19 -3.68
CA LEU A 42 6.61 8.57 -4.60
C LEU A 42 7.20 8.47 -6.00
N ALA A 43 6.84 7.43 -6.74
CA ALA A 43 7.10 7.31 -8.16
C ALA A 43 5.89 6.71 -8.89
N ALA A 44 5.53 7.27 -10.05
CA ALA A 44 4.47 6.72 -10.89
C ALA A 44 5.05 5.74 -11.91
N ASP A 45 4.33 4.65 -12.17
CA ASP A 45 4.68 3.62 -13.14
C ASP A 45 3.40 3.05 -13.78
N GLY A 46 2.89 3.76 -14.80
CA GLY A 46 1.64 3.43 -15.46
C GLY A 46 0.45 3.38 -14.49
N ASP A 47 -0.12 2.18 -14.34
CA ASP A 47 -1.23 1.88 -13.42
C ASP A 47 -0.80 1.71 -11.96
N TYR A 48 0.50 1.79 -11.67
CA TYR A 48 1.01 1.65 -10.32
C TYR A 48 1.57 2.98 -9.80
N VAL A 49 1.42 3.17 -8.48
CA VAL A 49 2.15 4.16 -7.71
C VAL A 49 3.03 3.41 -6.73
N TRP A 50 4.31 3.75 -6.73
CA TRP A 50 5.28 3.27 -5.77
C TRP A 50 5.44 4.32 -4.67
N ALA A 51 5.41 3.88 -3.42
CA ALA A 51 5.65 4.72 -2.25
C ALA A 51 6.79 4.15 -1.41
N GLY A 52 7.82 4.96 -1.19
CA GLY A 52 8.91 4.63 -0.28
C GLY A 52 8.59 5.11 1.13
N THR A 53 8.69 4.21 2.11
CA THR A 53 8.37 4.50 3.52
C THR A 53 9.54 4.13 4.42
N ALA A 54 9.43 4.41 5.73
CA ALA A 54 10.34 3.89 6.74
C ALA A 54 10.19 2.36 6.96
N GLY A 55 9.06 1.77 6.55
CA GLY A 55 8.70 0.37 6.80
C GLY A 55 8.71 -0.53 5.55
N GLY A 56 9.25 -0.06 4.43
CA GLY A 56 9.35 -0.81 3.18
C GLY A 56 8.86 -0.04 1.94
N LEU A 57 8.83 -0.75 0.82
CA LEU A 57 8.33 -0.27 -0.47
C LEU A 57 6.88 -0.68 -0.63
N VAL A 58 6.00 0.26 -0.93
CA VAL A 58 4.59 -0.02 -1.19
C VAL A 58 4.33 0.14 -2.69
N ARG A 59 3.70 -0.84 -3.31
CA ARG A 59 3.13 -0.73 -4.67
C ARG A 59 1.63 -0.66 -4.57
N ILE A 60 1.02 0.38 -5.13
CA ILE A 60 -0.42 0.65 -5.08
C ILE A 60 -0.95 0.64 -6.52
N SER A 61 -2.01 -0.12 -6.76
CA SER A 61 -2.75 -0.13 -8.03
C SER A 61 -3.70 1.07 -8.09
N ARG A 62 -3.60 1.85 -9.16
CA ARG A 62 -4.47 3.01 -9.42
C ARG A 62 -5.89 2.61 -9.82
N ARG A 63 -6.10 1.39 -10.31
CA ARG A 63 -7.41 0.95 -10.80
C ARG A 63 -8.38 0.55 -9.69
N ASN A 64 -7.86 -0.04 -8.62
CA ASN A 64 -8.67 -0.64 -7.55
C ASN A 64 -8.10 -0.42 -6.15
N LEU A 65 -7.06 0.41 -6.02
CA LEU A 65 -6.40 0.76 -4.75
C LEU A 65 -5.82 -0.42 -3.96
N SER A 66 -5.73 -1.62 -4.58
CA SER A 66 -5.02 -2.74 -3.98
C SER A 66 -3.53 -2.43 -3.85
N TYR A 67 -2.91 -2.89 -2.77
CA TYR A 67 -1.50 -2.60 -2.51
C TYR A 67 -0.73 -3.83 -2.05
N ARG A 68 0.59 -3.79 -2.25
CA ARG A 68 1.55 -4.76 -1.72
C ARG A 68 2.69 -4.03 -1.06
N VAL A 69 3.11 -4.51 0.11
CA VAL A 69 4.29 -4.01 0.82
C VAL A 69 5.42 -5.01 0.63
N PHE A 70 6.60 -4.53 0.23
CA PHE A 70 7.84 -5.28 0.16
C PHE A 70 8.75 -4.86 1.32
N ARG A 71 9.21 -5.85 2.09
CA ARG A 71 10.11 -5.67 3.23
C ARG A 71 11.35 -6.53 3.08
N THR A 72 12.25 -6.44 4.05
CA THR A 72 13.41 -7.34 4.19
C THR A 72 13.03 -8.82 4.19
N THR A 73 11.86 -9.17 4.72
CA THR A 73 11.30 -10.53 4.65
C THR A 73 10.94 -10.96 3.23
N ASP A 74 10.75 -10.02 2.30
CA ASP A 74 10.46 -10.24 0.88
C ASP A 74 11.70 -10.07 -0.01
N GLY A 75 12.88 -9.88 0.58
CA GLY A 75 14.15 -9.71 -0.14
C GLY A 75 14.58 -8.26 -0.40
N LEU A 76 13.83 -7.25 0.06
CA LEU A 76 14.27 -5.85 0.01
C LEU A 76 15.44 -5.65 1.00
N PRO A 77 16.65 -5.27 0.57
CA PRO A 77 17.81 -5.27 1.47
C PRO A 77 17.76 -4.22 2.60
N CYS A 78 16.91 -3.21 2.51
CA CYS A 78 16.67 -2.25 3.60
C CYS A 78 15.26 -1.67 3.54
N ASN A 79 14.53 -1.68 4.66
CA ASN A 79 13.15 -1.17 4.75
C ASN A 79 13.06 0.36 4.67
N PHE A 80 14.12 1.09 5.01
CA PHE A 80 14.09 2.54 5.05
C PHE A 80 14.40 3.13 3.67
N ILE A 81 13.33 3.52 2.95
CA ILE A 81 13.42 4.05 1.60
C ILE A 81 13.42 5.57 1.64
N LYS A 82 14.39 6.18 0.96
CA LYS A 82 14.62 7.62 0.92
C LYS A 82 14.26 8.25 -0.42
N SER A 83 14.45 7.52 -1.53
CA SER A 83 14.14 7.99 -2.87
C SER A 83 13.73 6.85 -3.80
N LEU A 84 12.94 7.19 -4.81
CA LEU A 84 12.53 6.28 -5.88
C LEU A 84 12.74 6.96 -7.23
N TRP A 85 13.17 6.20 -8.22
CA TRP A 85 13.25 6.64 -9.61
C TRP A 85 12.82 5.51 -10.53
N ARG A 86 11.82 5.77 -11.39
CA ARG A 86 11.33 4.81 -12.38
C ARG A 86 12.08 5.04 -13.69
N ALA A 87 12.73 3.99 -14.20
CA ALA A 87 13.43 3.97 -15.49
C ALA A 87 12.52 3.50 -16.62
N ASP A 88 12.94 3.69 -17.87
CA ASP A 88 12.08 3.53 -19.05
C ASP A 88 11.58 2.09 -19.36
N GLU A 89 12.09 1.08 -18.67
CA GLU A 89 11.79 -0.34 -18.90
C GLU A 89 11.05 -1.02 -17.72
N GLY A 90 10.34 -0.26 -16.88
CA GLY A 90 9.68 -0.82 -15.69
C GLY A 90 10.66 -1.23 -14.59
N THR A 91 11.94 -0.86 -14.75
CA THR A 91 12.95 -0.95 -13.69
C THR A 91 12.72 0.18 -12.69
N LEU A 92 12.68 -0.16 -11.40
CA LEU A 92 12.59 0.81 -10.31
C LEU A 92 13.93 0.87 -9.57
N TRP A 93 14.51 2.06 -9.49
CA TRP A 93 15.67 2.34 -8.65
C TRP A 93 15.22 2.88 -7.31
N ILE A 94 15.78 2.34 -6.23
CA ILE A 94 15.37 2.56 -4.86
C ILE A 94 16.60 2.99 -4.07
N GLY A 95 16.60 4.24 -3.61
CA GLY A 95 17.59 4.74 -2.68
C GLY A 95 17.19 4.37 -1.25
N THR A 96 18.02 3.56 -0.59
CA THR A 96 17.80 3.14 0.81
C THR A 96 18.87 3.74 1.72
N ILE A 97 18.54 3.96 2.99
CA ILE A 97 19.50 4.52 3.96
C ILE A 97 20.60 3.50 4.33
N GLY A 98 20.25 2.22 4.44
CA GLY A 98 21.17 1.18 4.93
C GLY A 98 21.87 0.33 3.86
N ALA A 99 21.23 0.12 2.71
CA ALA A 99 21.74 -0.75 1.65
C ALA A 99 22.24 0.01 0.41
N GLY A 100 22.17 1.35 0.42
CA GLY A 100 22.52 2.17 -0.73
C GLY A 100 21.49 2.04 -1.86
N LEU A 101 21.98 1.96 -3.10
CA LEU A 101 21.16 1.92 -4.30
C LEU A 101 20.74 0.48 -4.64
N VAL A 102 19.44 0.27 -4.78
CA VAL A 102 18.82 -1.02 -5.11
C VAL A 102 18.07 -0.89 -6.43
N ARG A 103 18.21 -1.86 -7.32
CA ARG A 103 17.45 -2.00 -8.56
C ARG A 103 16.39 -3.09 -8.38
N PHE A 104 15.17 -2.80 -8.77
CA PHE A 104 14.06 -3.76 -8.80
C PHE A 104 13.55 -3.93 -10.23
N ASP A 105 13.50 -5.17 -10.70
CA ASP A 105 13.10 -5.54 -12.07
C ASP A 105 11.65 -6.03 -12.20
N GLY A 106 10.86 -5.90 -11.12
CA GLY A 106 9.50 -6.45 -11.02
C GLY A 106 9.43 -7.79 -10.30
N ARG A 107 10.56 -8.49 -10.13
CA ARG A 107 10.65 -9.81 -9.50
C ARG A 107 11.73 -9.90 -8.42
N TYR A 108 12.91 -9.35 -8.66
CA TYR A 108 14.08 -9.45 -7.79
C TYR A 108 14.65 -8.08 -7.44
N PHE A 109 15.21 -8.00 -6.23
CA PHE A 109 15.98 -6.85 -5.77
C PHE A 109 17.47 -7.11 -5.97
N TRP A 110 18.11 -6.27 -6.75
CA TRP A 110 19.55 -6.29 -7.01
C TRP A 110 20.20 -5.13 -6.29
N TRP A 111 21.23 -5.39 -5.51
CA TRP A 111 21.98 -4.37 -4.81
C TRP A 111 23.44 -4.80 -4.73
N ALA A 112 24.34 -3.85 -4.88
CA ALA A 112 25.73 -4.09 -4.53
C ALA A 112 25.83 -3.93 -3.02
N ALA A 113 25.85 -5.04 -2.28
CA ALA A 113 26.47 -5.01 -0.97
C ALA A 113 27.87 -4.44 -1.19
N ARG A 114 28.28 -3.42 -0.40
CA ARG A 114 29.68 -3.01 -0.40
C ARG A 114 30.49 -4.30 -0.31
N PRO A 115 31.45 -4.57 -1.21
CA PRO A 115 32.33 -5.71 -1.02
C PRO A 115 32.85 -5.55 0.41
N LYS A 116 32.53 -6.53 1.27
CA LYS A 116 33.24 -6.66 2.53
C LYS A 116 34.67 -6.76 2.08
N VAL A 117 35.45 -5.70 2.29
CA VAL A 117 36.88 -5.71 1.99
C VAL A 117 37.39 -6.88 2.82
N LEU A 118 37.58 -8.03 2.16
CA LEU A 118 38.34 -9.13 2.72
C LEU A 118 39.70 -8.50 2.97
N GLY A 119 40.15 -8.60 4.21
CA GLY A 119 41.19 -7.74 4.74
C GLY A 119 42.43 -7.66 3.87
N SER A 120 43.12 -6.52 4.00
CA SER A 120 44.58 -6.36 3.92
C SER A 120 45.31 -7.08 2.78
N ASN A 121 45.99 -6.29 1.94
CA ASN A 121 47.44 -6.39 1.82
C ASN A 121 48.06 -5.18 1.09
N TRP A 122 49.07 -4.62 1.78
CA TRP A 122 50.31 -3.99 1.30
C TRP A 122 50.40 -3.46 -0.13
N VAL A 123 50.60 -2.15 -0.22
CA VAL A 123 51.73 -1.54 -0.97
C VAL A 123 52.40 -0.55 -0.02
#